data_AF-A0A520QUV6-F1
#
_entry.id   AF-A0A520QUV6-F1
#
_cell.length_a   1.000
_cell.length_b   1.000
_cell.length_c   1.000
_cell.angle_alpha   90.00
_cell.angle_beta   90.00
_cell.angle_gamma   90.00
#
_symmetry.space_group_name_H-M   'P 1'
#
loop_
_entity.id
_entity.type
_entity.pdbx_description
1 polymer ?
#
loop_
_entity_poly.entity_id
_entity_poly.type
_entity_poly.pdbx_seq_one_letter_code
_entity_poly.pdbx_strand_id
1 'polypeptide(L)'
;NLNYHKSKNILLCHYCGFKSALKRKCINNESCDFIFCGPGVERIAEELKIKFPKKNIEIFSSDSFKKKESKSIIDKIENNKINILVGTQLISKGFHFPKLNCIIVIDADFTSHGYDLRAAEKNIQMYHQLIGRAGRDGIKSTVYFQTHSPKDQMLKDISNEDTHIFLNKEIELRKKNKLPPFYRFISLIVTGKNEKLTEADAIKIKINLSKYLKQEILGPVNAPIFRINKKFRCRLLIRVPKENIIQKKLNFAINKIKLSSGIKLTVDVDPISFN
;
A
#
# COMPACT_ATOMS: atom_id res chain seq x y z
N ASN A 1 -0.97 -5.40 -11.75
CA ASN A 1 -0.12 -4.23 -11.43
C ASN A 1 1.26 -4.42 -12.07
N LEU A 2 1.45 -3.84 -13.26
CA LEU A 2 2.72 -3.86 -14.00
C LEU A 2 3.33 -2.47 -13.90
N ASN A 3 4.57 -2.38 -13.44
CA ASN A 3 5.31 -1.11 -13.37
C ASN A 3 6.26 -1.03 -14.56
N TYR A 4 6.34 0.14 -15.18
CA TYR A 4 7.24 0.37 -16.30
C TYR A 4 8.62 0.81 -15.81
N HIS A 5 9.65 0.06 -16.20
CA HIS A 5 11.05 0.36 -15.90
C HIS A 5 11.70 0.96 -17.14
N LYS A 6 11.74 2.29 -17.23
CA LYS A 6 12.18 3.04 -18.43
C LYS A 6 13.62 2.68 -18.84
N SER A 7 14.53 2.57 -17.88
CA SER A 7 15.94 2.21 -18.12
C SER A 7 16.15 0.85 -18.81
N LYS A 8 15.19 -0.07 -18.63
CA LYS A 8 15.24 -1.43 -19.20
C LYS A 8 14.21 -1.64 -20.31
N ASN A 9 13.35 -0.65 -20.57
CA ASN A 9 12.22 -0.72 -21.49
C ASN A 9 11.33 -1.98 -21.30
N ILE A 10 11.05 -2.34 -20.05
CA ILE A 10 10.21 -3.50 -19.69
C ILE A 10 9.09 -3.12 -18.72
N LEU A 11 7.99 -3.86 -18.82
CA LEU A 11 6.94 -3.89 -17.81
C LEU A 11 7.20 -5.05 -16.86
N LEU A 12 7.32 -4.76 -15.57
CA LEU A 12 7.60 -5.73 -14.52
C LEU A 12 6.46 -5.75 -13.50
N CYS A 13 5.91 -6.94 -13.26
CA CYS A 13 5.10 -7.18 -12.08
C CYS A 13 6.03 -7.47 -10.90
N HIS A 14 6.12 -6.54 -9.94
CA HIS A 14 6.93 -6.73 -8.73
C HIS A 14 6.40 -7.86 -7.82
N TYR A 15 5.15 -8.28 -8.01
CA TYR A 15 4.54 -9.32 -7.21
C TYR A 15 4.81 -10.74 -7.72
N CYS A 16 4.77 -10.96 -9.05
CA CYS A 16 4.95 -12.30 -9.62
C CYS A 16 6.21 -12.45 -10.47
N GLY A 17 6.98 -11.37 -10.66
CA GLY A 17 8.16 -11.35 -11.50
C GLY A 17 7.86 -11.45 -13.00
N PHE A 18 6.59 -11.37 -13.40
CA PHE A 18 6.19 -11.38 -14.81
C PHE A 18 6.80 -10.16 -15.52
N LYS A 19 7.47 -10.43 -16.64
CA LYS A 19 8.06 -9.41 -17.51
C LYS A 19 7.34 -9.44 -18.84
N SER A 20 7.08 -8.25 -19.39
CA SER A 20 6.54 -8.09 -20.72
C SER A 20 7.15 -6.87 -21.38
N ALA A 21 7.21 -6.86 -22.71
CA ALA A 21 7.59 -5.67 -23.46
C ALA A 21 6.50 -4.59 -23.34
N LEU A 22 6.91 -3.32 -23.48
CA LEU A 22 5.95 -2.23 -23.57
C LEU A 22 5.13 -2.31 -24.87
N LYS A 23 5.76 -2.68 -25.99
CA LYS A 23 5.09 -2.76 -27.30
C LYS A 23 4.03 -3.87 -27.32
N ARG A 24 2.79 -3.52 -27.68
CA ARG A 24 1.66 -4.44 -27.86
C ARG A 24 0.79 -4.00 -29.01
N LYS A 25 0.08 -4.94 -29.62
CA LYS A 25 -1.00 -4.61 -30.55
C LYS A 25 -2.30 -4.36 -29.80
N CYS A 26 -3.02 -3.32 -30.20
CA CYS A 26 -4.35 -3.01 -29.69
C CYS A 26 -5.40 -3.89 -30.39
N ILE A 27 -6.65 -3.83 -29.93
CA ILE A 27 -7.76 -4.64 -30.50
C ILE A 27 -7.95 -4.36 -31.99
N ASN A 28 -7.61 -3.15 -32.45
CA ASN A 28 -7.60 -2.74 -33.85
C ASN A 28 -6.33 -3.17 -34.61
N ASN A 29 -5.48 -4.03 -34.03
CA ASN A 29 -4.23 -4.54 -34.60
C ASN A 29 -3.10 -3.51 -34.82
N GLU A 30 -3.30 -2.26 -34.39
CA GLU A 30 -2.30 -1.19 -34.43
C GLU A 30 -1.40 -1.23 -33.20
N SER A 31 -0.28 -0.49 -33.23
CA SER A 31 0.57 -0.35 -32.03
C SER A 31 -0.21 0.42 -30.96
N CYS A 32 -0.31 -0.15 -29.76
CA CYS A 32 -0.94 0.55 -28.65
C CYS A 32 -0.09 1.72 -28.18
N ASP A 33 -0.73 2.88 -28.07
CA ASP A 33 -0.22 3.99 -27.28
C ASP A 33 -0.60 3.80 -25.81
N PHE A 34 0.42 3.87 -24.95
CA PHE A 34 0.23 3.71 -23.50
C PHE A 34 0.30 5.07 -22.82
N ILE A 35 -0.78 5.42 -22.13
CA ILE A 35 -0.75 6.47 -21.11
C ILE A 35 -0.32 5.81 -19.80
N PHE A 36 0.85 6.19 -19.30
CA PHE A 36 1.29 5.74 -17.98
C PHE A 36 0.51 6.48 -16.90
N CYS A 37 -0.23 5.74 -16.08
CA CYS A 37 -0.95 6.27 -14.94
C CYS A 37 -0.05 6.35 -13.71
N GLY A 38 -0.19 7.43 -12.97
CA GLY A 38 0.52 7.67 -11.71
C GLY A 38 1.75 8.56 -11.91
N PRO A 39 2.07 9.41 -10.92
CA PRO A 39 3.18 10.32 -10.99
C PRO A 39 4.42 9.53 -10.60
N GLY A 40 5.00 8.82 -11.57
CA GLY A 40 6.30 8.18 -11.35
C GLY A 40 7.30 9.25 -10.91
N VAL A 41 8.03 8.99 -9.81
CA VAL A 41 9.04 9.94 -9.28
C VAL A 41 10.04 10.37 -10.37
N GLU A 42 10.32 9.49 -11.32
CA GLU A 42 11.15 9.78 -12.50
C GLU A 42 10.51 10.83 -13.41
N ARG A 43 9.21 10.69 -13.73
CA ARG A 43 8.48 11.62 -14.58
C ARG A 43 8.39 13.01 -13.95
N ILE A 44 8.06 13.08 -12.64
CA ILE A 44 8.04 14.35 -11.91
C ILE A 44 9.42 15.01 -11.96
N ALA A 45 10.49 14.25 -11.73
CA ALA A 45 11.84 14.79 -11.78
C ALA A 45 12.24 15.29 -13.19
N GLU A 46 11.83 14.60 -14.25
CA GLU A 46 12.04 15.04 -15.64
C GLU A 46 11.32 16.36 -15.93
N GLU A 47 10.03 16.47 -15.58
CA GLU A 47 9.25 17.69 -15.76
C GLU A 47 9.81 18.87 -14.94
N LEU A 48 10.27 18.61 -13.71
CA LEU A 48 10.91 19.62 -12.86
C LEU A 48 12.23 20.10 -13.44
N LYS A 49 13.05 19.22 -14.05
CA LYS A 49 14.32 19.61 -14.69
C LYS A 49 14.10 20.56 -15.86
N ILE A 50 13.01 20.36 -16.61
CA ILE A 50 12.63 21.24 -17.72
C ILE A 50 12.15 22.59 -17.19
N LYS A 51 11.28 22.59 -16.16
CA LYS A 51 10.72 23.84 -15.59
C LYS A 51 11.72 24.63 -14.75
N PHE A 52 12.65 23.96 -14.09
CA PHE A 52 13.63 24.55 -13.18
C PHE A 52 15.07 24.12 -13.54
N PRO A 53 15.59 24.52 -14.72
CA PRO A 53 16.88 24.04 -15.22
C PRO A 53 18.08 24.46 -14.34
N LYS A 54 17.92 25.49 -13.50
CA LYS A 54 18.96 26.00 -12.59
C LYS A 54 18.87 25.41 -11.17
N LYS A 55 17.92 24.51 -10.90
CA LYS A 55 17.72 23.92 -9.57
C LYS A 55 18.26 22.50 -9.53
N ASN A 56 18.95 22.16 -8.46
CA ASN A 56 19.42 20.79 -8.23
C ASN A 56 18.25 19.92 -7.76
N ILE A 57 17.87 18.95 -8.58
CA ILE A 57 16.74 18.05 -8.36
C ILE A 57 17.25 16.63 -8.19
N GLU A 58 16.90 15.98 -7.10
CA GLU A 58 17.35 14.61 -6.77
C GLU A 58 16.17 13.68 -6.49
N ILE A 59 16.29 12.41 -6.92
CA ILE A 59 15.26 11.38 -6.67
C ILE A 59 15.61 10.57 -5.42
N PHE A 60 14.68 10.52 -4.47
CA PHE A 60 14.80 9.83 -3.20
C PHE A 60 13.72 8.75 -3.05
N SER A 61 13.96 7.56 -3.59
CA SER A 61 13.01 6.44 -3.56
C SER A 61 13.67 5.16 -3.08
N SER A 62 12.88 4.19 -2.61
CA SER A 62 13.39 2.88 -2.15
C SER A 62 14.15 2.12 -3.21
N ASP A 63 13.80 2.36 -4.48
CA ASP A 63 14.38 1.67 -5.64
C ASP A 63 15.68 2.33 -6.09
N SER A 64 15.86 3.64 -5.83
CA SER A 64 17.13 4.36 -6.03
C SER A 64 18.06 4.31 -4.81
N PHE A 65 17.55 3.95 -3.62
CA PHE A 65 18.30 3.95 -2.37
C PHE A 65 19.23 2.74 -2.22
N LYS A 66 20.43 2.80 -2.81
CA LYS A 66 21.51 1.86 -2.46
C LYS A 66 22.21 2.34 -1.18
N LYS A 67 22.30 1.46 -0.16
CA LYS A 67 22.91 1.75 1.16
C LYS A 67 24.27 2.47 1.09
N LYS A 68 25.10 2.19 0.07
CA LYS A 68 26.44 2.79 -0.10
C LYS A 68 26.44 4.25 -0.62
N GLU A 69 25.38 4.69 -1.32
CA GLU A 69 25.23 6.06 -1.85
C GLU A 69 24.38 6.96 -0.93
N SER A 70 23.79 6.38 0.13
CA SER A 70 22.87 7.08 1.02
C SER A 70 23.50 8.26 1.76
N LYS A 71 24.74 8.11 2.25
CA LYS A 71 25.40 9.12 3.07
C LYS A 71 25.71 10.39 2.28
N SER A 72 26.22 10.25 1.05
CA SER A 72 26.59 11.39 0.21
C SER A 72 25.37 12.20 -0.26
N ILE A 73 24.21 11.56 -0.44
CA ILE A 73 22.96 12.27 -0.78
C ILE A 73 22.46 13.03 0.45
N ILE A 74 22.43 12.40 1.62
CA ILE A 74 22.02 13.06 2.88
C ILE A 74 22.90 14.28 3.16
N ASP A 75 24.23 14.12 3.05
CA ASP A 75 25.19 15.21 3.22
C ASP A 75 24.91 16.36 2.24
N LYS A 76 24.55 16.06 0.99
CA LYS A 76 24.16 17.09 0.00
C LYS A 76 22.87 17.80 0.39
N ILE A 77 21.89 17.11 0.97
CA ILE A 77 20.63 17.70 1.41
C ILE A 77 20.89 18.61 2.64
N GLU A 78 21.63 18.12 3.64
CA GLU A 78 21.99 18.88 4.84
C GLU A 78 22.80 20.14 4.50
N ASN A 79 23.72 20.03 3.54
CA ASN A 79 24.51 21.15 3.04
C ASN A 79 23.77 22.03 2.01
N ASN A 80 22.45 21.84 1.84
CA ASN A 80 21.61 22.66 0.94
C ASN A 80 22.06 22.66 -0.54
N LYS A 81 22.73 21.60 -0.97
CA LYS A 81 23.16 21.41 -2.38
C LYS A 81 22.02 20.87 -3.25
N ILE A 82 20.93 20.40 -2.66
CA ILE A 82 19.72 19.94 -3.35
C ILE A 82 18.59 20.93 -3.08
N ASN A 83 17.97 21.44 -4.13
CA ASN A 83 16.87 22.40 -4.01
C ASN A 83 15.50 21.73 -3.99
N ILE A 84 15.33 20.63 -4.73
CA ILE A 84 14.07 19.90 -4.83
C ILE A 84 14.35 18.41 -4.68
N LEU A 85 13.66 17.79 -3.73
CA LEU A 85 13.71 16.36 -3.50
C LEU A 85 12.41 15.73 -4.02
N VAL A 86 12.51 14.78 -4.94
CA VAL A 86 11.37 14.03 -5.46
C VAL A 86 11.44 12.62 -4.90
N GLY A 87 10.47 12.21 -4.10
CA GLY A 87 10.56 10.89 -3.49
C GLY A 87 9.23 10.28 -3.11
N THR A 88 9.32 9.03 -2.67
CA THR A 88 8.18 8.27 -2.16
C THR A 88 8.07 8.44 -0.64
N GLN A 89 7.26 7.60 0.00
CA GLN A 89 7.03 7.57 1.45
C GLN A 89 8.32 7.50 2.29
N LEU A 90 9.48 7.15 1.72
CA LEU A 90 10.76 7.13 2.42
C LEU A 90 11.22 8.50 2.93
N ILE A 91 10.81 9.61 2.29
CA ILE A 91 11.16 10.96 2.77
C ILE A 91 10.66 11.19 4.21
N SER A 92 9.57 10.52 4.60
CA SER A 92 8.98 10.64 5.94
C SER A 92 9.72 9.85 7.03
N LYS A 93 10.69 8.98 6.71
CA LYS A 93 11.32 8.05 7.66
C LYS A 93 12.81 8.35 7.88
N GLY A 94 13.18 8.69 9.11
CA GLY A 94 14.57 8.64 9.61
C GLY A 94 15.50 9.80 9.22
N PHE A 95 15.14 10.68 8.28
CA PHE A 95 16.02 11.76 7.81
C PHE A 95 15.59 13.15 8.30
N HIS A 96 16.55 13.93 8.80
CA HIS A 96 16.32 15.31 9.22
C HIS A 96 16.66 16.24 8.06
N PHE A 97 15.77 17.18 7.74
CA PHE A 97 15.96 18.12 6.63
C PHE A 97 15.80 19.55 7.15
N PRO A 98 16.86 20.16 7.69
CA PRO A 98 16.76 21.42 8.45
C PRO A 98 16.12 22.58 7.68
N LYS A 99 16.33 22.62 6.37
CA LYS A 99 15.85 23.70 5.48
C LYS A 99 14.61 23.34 4.68
N LEU A 100 13.95 22.23 5.01
CA LEU A 100 12.72 21.81 4.34
C LEU A 100 11.57 22.72 4.77
N ASN A 101 11.21 23.68 3.92
CA ASN A 101 10.17 24.68 4.18
C ASN A 101 8.93 24.52 3.30
N CYS A 102 8.96 23.62 2.31
CA CYS A 102 7.85 23.41 1.39
C CYS A 102 7.74 21.92 1.06
N ILE A 103 6.55 21.37 1.20
CA ILE A 103 6.23 19.98 0.84
C ILE A 103 5.04 19.97 -0.10
N ILE A 104 5.15 19.22 -1.19
CA ILE A 104 4.06 19.04 -2.15
C ILE A 104 3.73 17.56 -2.21
N VAL A 105 2.53 17.20 -1.74
CA VAL A 105 1.96 15.87 -1.84
C VAL A 105 1.18 15.79 -3.15
N ILE A 106 1.73 15.06 -4.10
CA ILE A 106 1.12 14.82 -5.42
C ILE A 106 0.18 13.62 -5.31
N ASP A 107 -1.00 13.72 -5.92
CA ASP A 107 -2.05 12.69 -5.94
C ASP A 107 -2.40 12.12 -4.55
N ALA A 108 -2.79 13.00 -3.61
CA ALA A 108 -3.19 12.61 -2.27
C ALA A 108 -4.32 11.56 -2.26
N ASP A 109 -5.19 11.57 -3.27
CA ASP A 109 -6.29 10.62 -3.44
C ASP A 109 -5.79 9.18 -3.65
N PHE A 110 -4.63 8.97 -4.28
CA PHE A 110 -4.17 7.62 -4.60
C PHE A 110 -3.80 6.82 -3.34
N THR A 111 -3.48 7.52 -2.25
CA THR A 111 -3.20 6.91 -0.96
C THR A 111 -4.46 6.55 -0.19
N SER A 112 -5.60 7.21 -0.45
CA SER A 112 -6.86 6.97 0.27
C SER A 112 -7.68 5.81 -0.32
N HIS A 113 -7.52 5.50 -1.60
CA HIS A 113 -8.34 4.51 -2.33
C HIS A 113 -7.80 3.06 -2.30
N GLY A 114 -7.06 2.68 -1.25
CA GLY A 114 -6.52 1.32 -1.10
C GLY A 114 -7.53 0.31 -0.53
N TYR A 115 -7.35 -0.98 -0.84
CA TYR A 115 -8.06 -2.10 -0.17
C TYR A 115 -7.63 -2.32 1.29
N ASP A 116 -6.76 -1.46 1.82
CA ASP A 116 -6.26 -1.53 3.18
C ASP A 116 -7.16 -0.71 4.11
N LEU A 117 -7.85 -1.39 5.01
CA LEU A 117 -8.71 -0.80 6.04
C LEU A 117 -7.97 0.19 6.96
N ARG A 118 -6.64 0.14 7.01
CA ARG A 118 -5.80 1.05 7.79
C ARG A 118 -5.18 2.16 6.94
N ALA A 119 -5.58 2.33 5.68
CA ALA A 119 -5.01 3.34 4.79
C ALA A 119 -5.16 4.76 5.35
N ALA A 120 -6.37 5.13 5.80
CA ALA A 120 -6.64 6.46 6.37
C ALA A 120 -5.71 6.76 7.57
N GLU A 121 -5.64 5.83 8.53
CA GLU A 121 -4.76 5.93 9.71
C GLU A 121 -3.28 6.07 9.31
N LYS A 122 -2.79 5.21 8.40
CA LYS A 122 -1.40 5.24 7.94
C LYS A 122 -1.05 6.55 7.25
N ASN A 123 -1.97 7.06 6.42
CA ASN A 123 -1.75 8.31 5.70
C ASN A 123 -1.69 9.50 6.66
N ILE A 124 -2.58 9.56 7.65
CA ILE A 124 -2.55 10.61 8.68
C ILE A 124 -1.25 10.55 9.49
N GLN A 125 -0.82 9.36 9.93
CA GLN A 125 0.48 9.19 10.57
C GLN A 125 1.63 9.67 9.69
N MET A 126 1.60 9.33 8.40
CA MET A 126 2.61 9.76 7.44
C MET A 126 2.62 11.28 7.25
N TYR A 127 1.46 11.92 7.12
CA TYR A 127 1.36 13.36 6.94
C TYR A 127 1.78 14.13 8.18
N HIS A 128 1.38 13.71 9.39
CA HIS A 128 1.88 14.32 10.63
C HIS A 128 3.40 14.18 10.77
N GLN A 129 3.97 13.01 10.43
CA GLN A 129 5.43 12.84 10.44
C GLN A 129 6.12 13.75 9.42
N LEU A 130 5.51 13.94 8.25
CA LEU A 130 6.03 14.79 7.18
C LEU A 130 6.01 16.27 7.59
N ILE A 131 4.87 16.76 8.10
CA ILE A 131 4.67 18.12 8.62
C ILE A 131 5.66 18.38 9.78
N GLY A 132 5.71 17.46 10.74
CA GLY A 132 6.61 17.56 11.88
C GLY A 132 8.10 17.45 11.54
N ARG A 133 8.49 17.13 10.29
CA ARG A 133 9.89 17.21 9.84
C ARG A 133 10.24 18.54 9.22
N ALA A 134 9.28 19.21 8.57
CA ALA A 134 9.50 20.51 7.95
C ALA A 134 9.46 21.66 8.97
N GLY A 135 8.70 21.52 10.05
CA GLY A 135 8.57 22.55 11.09
C GLY A 135 9.52 22.45 12.29
N ARG A 136 10.47 21.50 12.30
CA ARG A 136 11.27 21.16 13.50
C ARG A 136 12.19 22.27 13.99
N ASP A 137 12.80 23.02 13.07
CA ASP A 137 13.78 24.04 13.40
C ASP A 137 13.16 25.44 13.52
N GLY A 138 11.83 25.53 13.74
CA GLY A 138 11.11 26.80 13.86
C GLY A 138 10.91 27.55 12.55
N ILE A 139 11.35 26.99 11.42
CA ILE A 139 11.11 27.54 10.09
C ILE A 139 9.64 27.28 9.72
N LYS A 140 8.90 28.34 9.36
CA LYS A 140 7.54 28.19 8.82
C LYS A 140 7.59 27.30 7.57
N SER A 141 6.93 26.15 7.65
CA SER A 141 6.80 25.22 6.54
C SER A 141 5.38 25.21 5.99
N THR A 142 5.24 25.17 4.66
CA THR A 142 3.95 25.05 3.99
C THR A 142 3.82 23.68 3.34
N VAL A 143 2.67 23.03 3.50
CA VAL A 143 2.35 21.76 2.86
C VAL A 143 1.19 21.94 1.88
N TYR A 144 1.42 21.55 0.63
CA TYR A 144 0.42 21.56 -0.44
C TYR A 144 -0.03 20.14 -0.75
N PHE A 145 -1.35 19.94 -0.86
CA PHE A 145 -1.94 18.67 -1.26
C PHE A 145 -2.62 18.83 -2.62
N GLN A 146 -2.19 18.05 -3.59
CA GLN A 146 -2.90 17.90 -4.86
C GLN A 146 -3.94 16.79 -4.71
N THR A 147 -5.20 17.14 -4.91
CA THR A 147 -6.35 16.23 -4.77
C THR A 147 -7.46 16.67 -5.72
N HIS A 148 -8.20 15.70 -6.24
CA HIS A 148 -9.47 15.91 -6.94
C HIS A 148 -10.65 16.13 -5.99
N SER A 149 -10.46 15.82 -4.70
CA SER A 149 -11.48 15.87 -3.65
C SER A 149 -11.05 16.79 -2.50
N PRO A 150 -10.84 18.11 -2.73
CA PRO A 150 -10.37 19.05 -1.70
C PRO A 150 -11.33 19.21 -0.51
N LYS A 151 -12.59 18.79 -0.66
CA LYS A 151 -13.60 18.81 0.40
C LYS A 151 -13.59 17.55 1.27
N ASP A 152 -12.75 16.56 0.97
CA ASP A 152 -12.62 15.33 1.75
C ASP A 152 -12.33 15.67 3.22
N GLN A 153 -13.08 15.03 4.11
CA GLN A 153 -12.96 15.25 5.55
C GLN A 153 -11.57 14.86 6.06
N MET A 154 -10.92 13.88 5.44
CA MET A 154 -9.58 13.44 5.80
C MET A 154 -8.55 14.56 5.68
N LEU A 155 -8.60 15.36 4.60
CA LEU A 155 -7.68 16.47 4.39
C LEU A 155 -7.89 17.60 5.41
N LYS A 156 -9.15 17.85 5.79
CA LYS A 156 -9.48 18.79 6.87
C LYS A 156 -8.95 18.31 8.22
N ASP A 157 -9.11 17.02 8.49
CA ASP A 157 -8.66 16.41 9.75
C ASP A 157 -7.11 16.42 9.84
N ILE A 158 -6.38 16.28 8.73
CA ILE A 158 -4.91 16.44 8.69
C ILE A 158 -4.45 17.85 9.03
N SER A 159 -5.19 18.87 8.57
CA SER A 159 -4.88 20.27 8.88
C SER A 159 -5.22 20.68 10.31
N ASN A 160 -5.88 19.81 11.07
CA ASN A 160 -6.23 20.08 12.45
C ASN A 160 -5.04 19.79 13.38
N GLU A 161 -4.75 20.70 14.31
CA GLU A 161 -3.71 20.52 15.31
C GLU A 161 -4.06 19.40 16.30
N ASP A 162 -5.36 19.18 16.57
CA ASP A 162 -5.82 18.11 17.45
C ASP A 162 -6.09 16.81 16.67
N THR A 163 -5.07 15.96 16.67
CA THR A 163 -5.12 14.62 16.06
C THR A 163 -6.14 13.67 16.71
N HIS A 164 -6.59 13.95 17.94
CA HIS A 164 -7.58 13.11 18.62
C HIS A 164 -8.96 13.18 17.97
N ILE A 165 -9.29 14.29 17.30
CA ILE A 165 -10.56 14.44 16.59
C ILE A 165 -10.70 13.38 15.50
N PHE A 166 -9.66 13.17 14.70
CA PHE A 166 -9.64 12.09 13.70
C PHE A 166 -9.74 10.73 14.38
N LEU A 167 -8.92 10.49 15.40
CA LEU A 167 -8.86 9.19 16.06
C LEU A 167 -10.22 8.79 16.65
N ASN A 168 -10.93 9.71 17.27
CA ASN A 168 -12.25 9.47 17.85
C ASN A 168 -13.27 9.10 16.76
N LYS A 169 -13.29 9.82 15.63
CA LYS A 169 -14.16 9.49 14.48
C LYS A 169 -13.84 8.12 13.90
N GLU A 170 -12.55 7.83 13.70
CA GLU A 170 -12.07 6.57 13.14
C GLU A 170 -12.43 5.39 14.06
N ILE A 171 -12.23 5.53 15.38
CA ILE A 171 -12.59 4.49 16.36
C ILE A 171 -14.09 4.19 16.32
N GLU A 172 -14.95 5.21 16.31
CA GLU A 172 -16.39 5.02 16.22
C GLU A 172 -16.82 4.35 14.91
N LEU A 173 -16.22 4.76 13.78
CA LEU A 173 -16.44 4.14 12.48
C LEU A 173 -16.03 2.65 12.50
N ARG A 174 -14.88 2.33 13.09
CA ARG A 174 -14.39 0.95 13.21
C ARG A 174 -15.28 0.11 14.11
N LYS A 175 -15.78 0.67 15.22
CA LYS A 175 -16.72 0.00 16.12
C LYS A 175 -18.02 -0.34 15.40
N LYS A 176 -18.64 0.66 14.75
CA LYS A 176 -19.89 0.52 13.99
C LYS A 176 -19.77 -0.53 12.88
N ASN A 177 -18.63 -0.55 12.18
CA ASN A 177 -18.40 -1.46 11.07
C ASN A 177 -17.77 -2.81 11.47
N LYS A 178 -17.66 -3.13 12.77
CA LYS A 178 -17.08 -4.40 13.26
C LYS A 178 -15.63 -4.62 12.79
N LEU A 179 -14.82 -3.57 12.77
CA LEU A 179 -13.41 -3.58 12.33
C LEU A 179 -12.45 -3.71 13.55
N PRO A 180 -11.18 -4.08 13.33
CA PRO A 180 -10.16 -3.97 14.38
C PRO A 180 -10.06 -2.52 14.92
N PRO A 181 -9.86 -2.29 16.23
CA PRO A 181 -9.49 -3.27 17.24
C PRO A 181 -10.66 -4.00 17.91
N PHE A 182 -11.92 -3.67 17.58
CA PHE A 182 -13.10 -4.29 18.23
C PHE A 182 -13.38 -5.72 17.77
N TYR A 183 -12.99 -6.01 16.53
CA TYR A 183 -13.06 -7.35 15.96
C TYR A 183 -11.67 -7.82 15.56
N ARG A 184 -11.41 -9.11 15.77
CA ARG A 184 -10.25 -9.82 15.24
C ARG A 184 -10.53 -10.33 13.86
N PHE A 185 -9.57 -10.12 12.98
CA PHE A 185 -9.61 -10.59 11.61
C PHE A 185 -8.65 -11.76 11.47
N ILE A 186 -9.10 -12.84 10.86
CA ILE A 186 -8.26 -14.01 10.58
C ILE A 186 -8.31 -14.25 9.08
N SER A 187 -7.19 -14.00 8.41
CA SER A 187 -7.04 -14.17 6.97
C SER A 187 -6.56 -15.60 6.68
N LEU A 188 -7.27 -16.28 5.79
CA LEU A 188 -6.92 -17.59 5.28
C LEU A 188 -6.49 -17.44 3.83
N ILE A 189 -5.21 -17.68 3.56
CA ILE A 189 -4.61 -17.49 2.24
C ILE A 189 -4.35 -18.87 1.64
N VAL A 190 -5.10 -19.19 0.60
CA VAL A 190 -4.98 -20.44 -0.16
C VAL A 190 -4.14 -20.15 -1.40
N THR A 191 -3.06 -20.90 -1.59
CA THR A 191 -2.14 -20.68 -2.70
C THR A 191 -1.87 -21.96 -3.48
N GLY A 192 -1.78 -21.86 -4.81
CA GLY A 192 -1.57 -22.99 -5.70
C GLY A 192 -1.06 -22.61 -7.08
N LYS A 193 -0.61 -23.60 -7.87
CA LYS A 193 -0.15 -23.36 -9.25
C LYS A 193 -1.27 -23.39 -10.28
N ASN A 194 -2.39 -24.05 -9.96
CA ASN A 194 -3.58 -24.14 -10.80
C ASN A 194 -4.70 -23.29 -10.17
N GLU A 195 -5.22 -22.35 -10.94
CA GLU A 195 -6.26 -21.40 -10.50
C GLU A 195 -7.54 -22.10 -10.04
N LYS A 196 -8.15 -22.90 -10.93
CA LYS A 196 -9.41 -23.61 -10.66
C LYS A 196 -9.31 -24.52 -9.44
N LEU A 197 -8.17 -25.22 -9.28
CA LEU A 197 -7.93 -26.07 -8.13
C LEU A 197 -7.78 -25.25 -6.83
N THR A 198 -7.10 -24.09 -6.90
CA THR A 198 -6.91 -23.20 -5.75
C THR A 198 -8.26 -22.64 -5.27
N GLU A 199 -9.12 -22.24 -6.21
CA GLU A 199 -10.46 -21.75 -5.92
C GLU A 199 -11.36 -22.84 -5.35
N ALA A 200 -11.36 -24.03 -5.94
CA ALA A 200 -12.13 -25.18 -5.44
C ALA A 200 -11.75 -25.56 -4.00
N ASP A 201 -10.45 -25.61 -3.68
CA ASP A 201 -9.98 -25.86 -2.32
C ASP A 201 -10.34 -24.71 -1.36
N ALA A 202 -10.33 -23.46 -1.82
CA ALA A 202 -10.79 -22.32 -1.01
C ALA A 202 -12.28 -22.42 -0.65
N ILE A 203 -13.14 -22.82 -1.59
CA ILE A 203 -14.56 -23.08 -1.35
C ILE A 203 -14.72 -24.24 -0.36
N LYS A 204 -13.96 -25.34 -0.54
CA LYS A 204 -13.96 -26.50 0.37
C LYS A 204 -13.57 -26.11 1.80
N ILE A 205 -12.56 -25.25 1.95
CA ILE A 205 -12.15 -24.69 3.24
C ILE A 205 -13.31 -23.92 3.86
N LYS A 206 -13.97 -23.01 3.13
CA LYS A 206 -15.13 -22.25 3.64
C LYS A 206 -16.21 -23.18 4.18
N ILE A 207 -16.65 -24.14 3.36
CA ILE A 207 -17.73 -25.08 3.72
C ILE A 207 -17.37 -25.88 4.96
N ASN A 208 -16.12 -26.36 5.06
CA ASN A 208 -15.67 -27.13 6.21
C ASN A 208 -15.66 -26.27 7.49
N LEU A 209 -15.07 -25.08 7.41
CA LEU A 209 -14.99 -24.15 8.54
C LEU A 209 -16.38 -23.74 9.04
N SER A 210 -17.34 -23.48 8.15
CA SER A 210 -18.72 -23.15 8.51
C SER A 210 -19.44 -24.24 9.31
N LYS A 211 -18.98 -25.50 9.28
CA LYS A 211 -19.55 -26.57 10.12
C LYS A 211 -19.14 -26.46 11.59
N TYR A 212 -17.96 -25.91 11.84
CA TYR A 212 -17.37 -25.86 13.18
C TYR A 212 -17.39 -24.45 13.80
N LEU A 213 -17.45 -23.42 12.95
CA LEU A 213 -17.44 -22.02 13.33
C LEU A 213 -18.83 -21.42 13.10
N LYS A 214 -19.33 -20.68 14.11
CA LYS A 214 -20.59 -19.93 14.00
C LYS A 214 -20.38 -18.50 13.48
N GLN A 215 -19.14 -18.15 13.17
CA GLN A 215 -18.71 -16.82 12.76
C GLN A 215 -18.89 -16.60 11.26
N GLU A 216 -18.98 -15.33 10.87
CA GLU A 216 -19.02 -14.94 9.47
C GLU A 216 -17.68 -15.23 8.79
N ILE A 217 -17.73 -15.99 7.68
CA ILE A 217 -16.59 -16.29 6.82
C ILE A 217 -16.85 -15.66 5.45
N LEU A 218 -16.12 -14.58 5.18
CA LEU A 218 -16.19 -13.83 3.92
C LEU A 218 -15.30 -14.48 2.84
N GLY A 219 -15.67 -14.27 1.58
CA GLY A 219 -15.01 -14.88 0.42
C GLY A 219 -15.54 -16.29 0.08
N PRO A 220 -14.77 -17.12 -0.65
CA PRO A 220 -13.44 -16.81 -1.17
C PRO A 220 -13.48 -15.70 -2.21
N VAL A 221 -12.48 -14.83 -2.21
CA VAL A 221 -12.24 -13.85 -3.28
C VAL A 221 -10.82 -14.01 -3.80
N ASN A 222 -10.62 -13.66 -5.07
CA ASN A 222 -9.27 -13.49 -5.61
C ASN A 222 -8.54 -12.45 -4.76
N ALA A 223 -7.31 -12.77 -4.33
CA ALA A 223 -6.52 -11.80 -3.57
C ALA A 223 -6.30 -10.52 -4.42
N PRO A 224 -6.24 -9.32 -3.81
CA PRO A 224 -5.96 -8.07 -4.53
C PRO A 224 -4.72 -8.17 -5.43
N ILE A 225 -3.76 -9.00 -5.01
CA ILE A 225 -2.68 -9.51 -5.84
C ILE A 225 -2.98 -10.95 -6.25
N PHE A 226 -3.56 -11.10 -7.44
CA PHE A 226 -4.01 -12.37 -8.01
C PHE A 226 -2.89 -13.44 -8.14
N ARG A 227 -1.62 -13.02 -8.28
CA ARG A 227 -0.47 -13.92 -8.41
C ARG A 227 0.78 -13.40 -7.69
N ILE A 228 1.40 -14.23 -6.85
CA ILE A 228 2.74 -13.99 -6.27
C ILE A 228 3.62 -15.21 -6.52
N ASN A 229 4.87 -15.00 -6.94
CA ASN A 229 5.83 -16.08 -7.21
C ASN A 229 5.24 -17.20 -8.09
N LYS A 230 4.52 -16.80 -9.15
CA LYS A 230 3.80 -17.68 -10.10
C LYS A 230 2.63 -18.51 -9.52
N LYS A 231 2.25 -18.34 -8.25
CA LYS A 231 1.11 -19.04 -7.63
C LYS A 231 -0.14 -18.14 -7.55
N PHE A 232 -1.29 -18.72 -7.85
CA PHE A 232 -2.61 -18.13 -7.63
C PHE A 232 -2.92 -18.04 -6.15
N ARG A 233 -3.74 -17.07 -5.76
CA ARG A 233 -4.06 -16.78 -4.36
C ARG A 233 -5.55 -16.49 -4.20
N CYS A 234 -6.22 -17.30 -3.42
CA CYS A 234 -7.59 -17.04 -2.95
C CYS A 234 -7.54 -16.70 -1.46
N ARG A 235 -8.41 -15.79 -1.02
CA ARG A 235 -8.50 -15.38 0.38
C ARG A 235 -9.87 -15.61 0.94
N LEU A 236 -9.90 -16.06 2.19
CA LEU A 236 -11.07 -15.99 3.05
C LEU A 236 -10.75 -15.13 4.27
N LEU A 237 -11.77 -14.49 4.81
CA LEU A 237 -11.64 -13.65 5.99
C LEU A 237 -12.68 -14.07 7.03
N ILE A 238 -12.22 -14.44 8.21
CA ILE A 238 -13.08 -14.67 9.37
C ILE A 238 -13.08 -13.41 10.21
N ARG A 239 -14.28 -12.94 10.57
CA ARG A 239 -14.47 -11.78 11.46
C ARG A 239 -15.05 -12.26 12.78
N VAL A 240 -14.41 -11.88 13.87
CA VAL A 240 -14.79 -12.37 15.21
C VAL A 240 -14.71 -11.24 16.23
N PRO A 241 -15.70 -11.09 17.14
CA PRO A 241 -15.54 -10.18 18.28
C PRO A 241 -14.25 -10.47 19.06
N LYS A 242 -13.55 -9.44 19.52
CA LYS A 242 -12.22 -9.57 20.13
C LYS A 242 -12.20 -10.49 21.35
N GLU A 243 -13.31 -10.56 22.09
CA GLU A 243 -13.47 -11.35 23.31
C GLU A 243 -13.62 -12.86 23.03
N ASN A 244 -13.90 -13.24 21.79
CA ASN A 244 -14.20 -14.63 21.44
C ASN A 244 -12.91 -15.44 21.20
N ILE A 245 -12.76 -16.55 21.93
CA ILE A 245 -11.62 -17.46 21.81
C ILE A 245 -11.89 -18.49 20.71
N ILE A 246 -11.57 -18.12 19.47
CA ILE A 246 -11.79 -18.98 18.30
C ILE A 246 -10.59 -19.88 17.95
N GLN A 247 -9.39 -19.60 18.45
CA GLN A 247 -8.16 -20.25 17.93
C GLN A 247 -8.19 -21.78 18.06
N LYS A 248 -8.66 -22.31 19.20
CA LYS A 248 -8.75 -23.78 19.41
C LYS A 248 -9.72 -24.44 18.43
N LYS A 249 -10.90 -23.85 18.22
CA LYS A 249 -11.91 -24.34 17.28
C LYS A 249 -11.43 -24.24 15.83
N LEU A 250 -10.79 -23.13 15.48
CA LEU A 250 -10.22 -22.92 14.16
C LEU A 250 -9.12 -23.96 13.87
N ASN A 251 -8.20 -24.18 14.81
CA ASN A 251 -7.13 -25.18 14.67
C ASN A 251 -7.71 -26.59 14.46
N PHE A 252 -8.71 -26.96 15.28
CA PHE A 252 -9.41 -28.24 15.13
C PHE A 252 -10.06 -28.38 13.74
N ALA A 253 -10.77 -27.35 13.28
CA ALA A 253 -11.44 -27.36 11.98
C ALA A 253 -10.44 -27.47 10.82
N ILE A 254 -9.33 -26.71 10.88
CA ILE A 254 -8.28 -26.74 9.85
C ILE A 254 -7.64 -28.12 9.75
N ASN A 255 -7.36 -28.78 10.88
CA ASN A 255 -6.76 -30.12 10.89
C ASN A 255 -7.65 -31.21 10.28
N LYS A 256 -8.96 -30.95 10.12
CA LYS A 256 -9.90 -31.84 9.43
C LYS A 256 -10.00 -31.59 7.92
N ILE A 257 -9.31 -30.57 7.39
CA ILE A 257 -9.33 -30.23 5.97
C ILE A 257 -8.27 -31.04 5.23
N LYS A 258 -8.70 -31.87 4.29
CA LYS A 258 -7.81 -32.51 3.31
C LYS A 258 -7.66 -31.59 2.10
N LEU A 259 -6.48 -30.99 1.94
CA LEU A 259 -6.14 -30.14 0.80
C LEU A 259 -5.66 -30.98 -0.39
N SER A 260 -5.86 -30.45 -1.60
CA SER A 260 -5.36 -31.06 -2.82
C SER A 260 -3.84 -30.93 -2.92
N SER A 261 -3.19 -31.83 -3.65
CA SER A 261 -1.74 -31.79 -3.83
C SER A 261 -1.29 -30.47 -4.47
N GLY A 262 -0.25 -29.86 -3.90
CA GLY A 262 0.30 -28.59 -4.38
C GLY A 262 -0.46 -27.33 -3.93
N ILE A 263 -1.54 -27.48 -3.16
CA ILE A 263 -2.23 -26.37 -2.49
C ILE A 263 -1.66 -26.15 -1.09
N LYS A 264 -1.41 -24.89 -0.74
CA LYS A 264 -0.95 -24.48 0.60
C LYS A 264 -1.94 -23.50 1.21
N LEU A 265 -2.43 -23.83 2.40
CA LEU A 265 -3.18 -22.91 3.27
C LEU A 265 -2.21 -22.22 4.24
N THR A 266 -2.33 -20.91 4.36
CA THR A 266 -1.65 -20.09 5.37
C THR A 266 -2.70 -19.34 6.18
N VAL A 267 -2.54 -19.31 7.51
CA VAL A 267 -3.42 -18.58 8.42
C VAL A 267 -2.64 -17.39 8.95
N ASP A 268 -3.22 -16.20 8.83
CA ASP A 268 -2.68 -14.95 9.35
C ASP A 268 -3.69 -14.33 10.32
N VAL A 269 -3.34 -14.29 11.60
CA VAL A 269 -4.19 -13.81 12.69
C VAL A 269 -3.84 -12.35 12.97
N ASP A 270 -4.86 -11.51 13.02
CA ASP A 270 -4.72 -10.06 13.16
C ASP A 270 -3.81 -9.43 12.09
N PRO A 271 -4.07 -9.71 10.80
CA PRO A 271 -3.21 -9.27 9.69
C PRO A 271 -3.10 -7.74 9.67
N ILE A 272 -1.89 -7.24 9.47
CA ILE A 272 -1.60 -5.79 9.41
C ILE A 272 -2.05 -5.18 8.07
N SER A 273 -2.12 -5.97 7.00
CA SER A 273 -2.55 -5.56 5.67
C SER A 273 -3.40 -6.64 5.00
N PHE A 274 -4.36 -6.21 4.17
CA PHE A 274 -5.25 -7.08 3.39
C PHE A 274 -4.89 -7.20 1.91
N ASN A 275 -3.74 -6.64 1.49
CA ASN A 275 -3.18 -6.78 0.14
C ASN A 275 -2.69 -8.20 -0.12
#